data_AF-A0A957CTB9-F1
#
_entry.id   AF-A0A957CTB9-F1
#
_cell.length_a   1.000
_cell.length_b   1.000
_cell.length_c   1.000
_cell.angle_alpha   90.00
_cell.angle_beta   90.00
_cell.angle_gamma   90.00
#
_symmetry.space_group_name_H-M   'P 1'
#
loop_
_entity.id
_entity.type
_entity.pdbx_description
1 polymer ?
#
loop_
_entity_poly.entity_id
_entity_poly.type
_entity_poly.pdbx_seq_one_letter_code
_entity_poly.pdbx_strand_id
1 'polypeptide(L)' 'TRYPHQNPTSGGGPIQEVRKVVQGDRLDLIAADVYGDATQWRHIAAYNRIRNPKSLRPGQLITIPPLL' A
#
# COMPACT_ATOMS: atom_id res chain seq x y z
N THR A 1 13.44 2.52 -12.62
CA THR A 1 12.19 3.28 -12.83
C THR A 1 11.69 3.76 -11.48
N ARG A 2 11.91 5.04 -11.13
CA ARG A 2 11.37 5.64 -9.89
C ARG A 2 9.84 5.70 -10.03
N TYR A 3 9.11 5.13 -9.09
CA TYR A 3 7.67 5.34 -8.99
C TYR A 3 7.41 6.84 -8.81
N PRO A 4 6.61 7.49 -9.67
CA PRO A 4 6.27 8.89 -9.46
C PRO A 4 5.52 9.02 -8.13
N HIS A 5 5.86 10.09 -7.40
CA HIS A 5 5.41 10.36 -6.05
C HIS A 5 3.88 10.37 -6.02
N GLN A 6 3.29 9.43 -5.30
CA GLN A 6 1.84 9.28 -5.24
C GLN A 6 1.21 10.41 -4.45
N ASN A 7 0.10 10.87 -5.00
CA ASN A 7 -0.63 12.08 -4.66
C ASN A 7 -0.93 12.20 -3.14
N PRO A 8 -0.53 13.29 -2.47
CA PRO A 8 -0.96 13.56 -1.11
C PRO A 8 -2.37 14.16 -1.16
N THR A 9 -3.41 13.45 -0.72
CA THR A 9 -4.66 14.14 -0.42
C THR A 9 -4.47 14.90 0.89
N SER A 10 -4.16 16.19 0.75
CA SER A 10 -4.14 17.22 1.79
C SER A 10 -5.43 17.22 2.61
N GLY A 11 -5.33 17.16 3.95
CA GLY A 11 -6.45 17.49 4.84
C GLY A 11 -6.43 16.85 6.23
N GLY A 12 -5.59 17.34 7.15
CA GLY A 12 -5.91 17.45 8.59
C GLY A 12 -6.27 16.22 9.43
N GLY A 13 -5.98 15.00 8.98
CA GLY A 13 -6.15 13.75 9.74
C GLY A 13 -4.99 12.77 9.47
N PRO A 14 -4.91 11.61 10.15
CA PRO A 14 -3.87 10.61 9.86
C PRO A 14 -3.94 10.24 8.38
N ILE A 15 -2.92 10.67 7.63
CA ILE A 15 -2.89 10.57 6.17
C ILE A 15 -2.93 9.10 5.76
N GLN A 16 -4.01 8.70 5.09
CA GLN A 16 -4.07 7.41 4.42
C GLN A 16 -3.50 7.59 3.03
N GLU A 17 -2.41 6.89 2.71
CA GLU A 17 -1.80 6.94 1.37
C GLU A 17 -2.56 5.97 0.45
N VAL A 18 -2.88 6.37 -0.77
CA VAL A 18 -3.48 5.46 -1.76
C VAL A 18 -2.43 5.13 -2.81
N ARG A 19 -2.17 3.83 -2.99
CA ARG A 19 -1.18 3.31 -3.92
C ARG A 19 -1.79 2.53 -5.06
N LYS A 20 -1.36 2.86 -6.29
CA LYS A 20 -1.66 2.08 -7.48
C LYS A 20 -0.63 0.97 -7.64
N VAL A 21 -1.09 -0.27 -7.55
CA VAL A 21 -0.31 -1.49 -7.74
C VAL A 21 0.16 -1.55 -9.18
N VAL A 22 1.45 -1.77 -9.41
CA VAL A 22 1.99 -2.03 -10.76
C VAL A 22 2.30 -3.51 -10.97
N GLN A 23 2.66 -3.88 -12.20
CA GLN A 23 3.11 -5.25 -12.46
C GLN A 23 4.39 -5.55 -11.68
N GLY A 24 4.36 -6.63 -10.88
CA GLY A 24 5.46 -7.03 -10.02
C GLY A 24 5.38 -6.50 -8.59
N ASP A 25 4.46 -5.57 -8.30
CA ASP A 25 4.22 -5.14 -6.92
C ASP A 25 3.65 -6.27 -6.07
N ARG A 26 4.03 -6.24 -4.81
CA ARG A 26 3.56 -7.17 -3.80
C ARG A 26 3.37 -6.43 -2.47
N LEU A 27 2.42 -6.89 -1.65
CA LEU A 27 2.11 -6.22 -0.38
C LEU A 27 3.32 -6.18 0.57
N ASP A 28 4.20 -7.18 0.55
CA ASP A 28 5.45 -7.23 1.32
C ASP A 28 6.43 -6.14 0.90
N LEU A 29 6.60 -5.91 -0.40
CA LEU A 29 7.46 -4.84 -0.91
C LEU A 29 6.88 -3.45 -0.62
N ILE A 30 5.57 -3.29 -0.78
CA ILE A 30 4.89 -2.03 -0.48
C ILE A 30 4.98 -1.72 1.03
N ALA A 31 4.79 -2.72 1.88
CA ALA A 31 4.94 -2.54 3.33
C ALA A 31 6.38 -2.20 3.73
N ALA A 32 7.37 -2.86 3.12
CA ALA A 32 8.78 -2.53 3.35
C ALA A 32 9.13 -1.10 2.90
N ASP A 33 8.58 -0.64 1.79
CA ASP A 33 8.80 0.70 1.24
C ASP A 33 8.17 1.80 2.10
N VAL A 34 6.94 1.57 2.59
CA VAL A 34 6.18 2.59 3.32
C VAL A 34 6.44 2.57 4.81
N TYR A 35 6.51 1.39 5.42
CA TYR A 35 6.68 1.22 6.86
C TYR A 35 8.11 0.88 7.27
N GLY A 36 8.99 0.57 6.31
CA GLY A 36 10.32 0.00 6.62
C GLY A 36 10.27 -1.47 7.05
N ASP A 37 9.08 -2.08 7.14
CA ASP A 37 8.87 -3.43 7.63
C ASP A 37 7.95 -4.21 6.69
N ALA A 38 8.54 -5.18 5.99
CA ALA A 38 7.81 -6.04 5.08
C ALA A 38 6.69 -6.81 5.77
N THR A 39 6.80 -7.14 7.07
CA THR A 39 5.83 -7.97 7.81
C THR A 39 4.48 -7.28 8.01
N GLN A 40 4.44 -5.95 7.88
CA GLN A 40 3.24 -5.12 7.96
C GLN A 40 2.31 -5.25 6.74
N TRP A 41 2.69 -6.05 5.73
CA TRP A 41 1.84 -6.39 4.59
C TRP A 41 0.46 -6.91 5.01
N ARG A 42 0.38 -7.59 6.17
CA ARG A 42 -0.88 -8.09 6.74
C ARG A 42 -1.82 -6.97 7.15
N HIS A 43 -1.28 -5.86 7.65
CA HIS A 43 -2.06 -4.70 8.06
C HIS A 43 -2.73 -4.04 6.83
N ILE A 44 -1.95 -3.86 5.75
CA ILE A 44 -2.46 -3.39 4.46
C ILE A 44 -3.52 -4.37 3.92
N ALA A 45 -3.24 -5.68 3.95
CA ALA A 45 -4.15 -6.70 3.47
C ALA A 45 -5.50 -6.68 4.20
N ALA A 46 -5.46 -6.62 5.53
CA ALA A 46 -6.65 -6.55 6.38
C ALA A 46 -7.47 -5.30 6.10
N TYR A 47 -6.82 -4.14 5.98
CA TYR A 47 -7.47 -2.86 5.69
C TYR A 47 -8.19 -2.88 4.34
N ASN A 48 -7.55 -3.44 3.31
CA ASN A 48 -8.10 -3.53 1.95
C ASN A 48 -9.00 -4.76 1.73
N ARG A 49 -9.25 -5.57 2.75
CA ARG A 49 -9.99 -6.86 2.66
C ARG A 49 -9.39 -7.82 1.63
N ILE A 50 -8.07 -7.77 1.44
CA ILE A 50 -7.32 -8.65 0.55
C ILE A 50 -6.99 -9.93 1.34
N ARG A 51 -7.74 -11.00 1.07
CA ARG A 51 -7.49 -12.32 1.70
C ARG A 51 -6.22 -12.99 1.17
N ASN A 52 -5.97 -12.83 -0.12
CA ASN A 52 -4.84 -13.45 -0.79
C ASN A 52 -3.85 -12.36 -1.23
N PRO A 53 -2.66 -12.24 -0.61
CA PRO A 53 -1.67 -11.24 -1.01
C PRO A 53 -1.19 -11.44 -2.47
N LYS A 54 -1.29 -12.67 -2.99
CA LYS A 54 -0.99 -13.00 -4.39
C LYS A 54 -2.10 -12.62 -5.38
N SER A 55 -3.28 -12.19 -4.90
CA SER A 55 -4.37 -11.76 -5.79
C SER A 55 -4.30 -10.29 -6.19
N LEU A 56 -3.22 -9.60 -5.80
CA LEU A 56 -2.95 -8.24 -6.25
C LEU A 56 -2.92 -8.17 -7.78
N ARG A 57 -3.75 -7.30 -8.35
CA ARG A 57 -3.78 -7.07 -9.80
C ARG A 57 -3.09 -5.76 -10.14
N PRO A 58 -2.24 -5.73 -11.18
CA PRO A 58 -1.72 -4.47 -11.70
C PRO A 58 -2.87 -3.52 -12.06
N GLY A 59 -2.74 -2.25 -11.68
CA GLY A 59 -3.77 -1.24 -11.81
C GLY A 59 -4.74 -1.12 -10.63
N GLN A 60 -4.71 -2.06 -9.68
CA GLN A 60 -5.52 -2.00 -8.47
C GLN A 60 -5.06 -0.84 -7.57
N LEU A 61 -6.02 -0.10 -7.02
CA LEU A 61 -5.75 0.89 -5.97
C LEU A 61 -5.89 0.22 -4.61
N ILE A 62 -4.89 0.39 -3.75
CA ILE A 62 -4.91 -0.07 -2.36
C ILE A 62 -4.67 1.12 -1.44
N THR A 63 -5.34 1.12 -0.29
CA THR A 63 -5.12 2.12 0.76
C THR A 63 -4.09 1.60 1.74
N ILE A 64 -3.10 2.42 2.07
CA ILE A 64 -2.05 2.13 3.03
C ILE A 64 -2.37 2.93 4.29
N PRO A 65 -2.93 2.28 5.33
CA PRO A 65 -3.23 2.96 6.59
C PRO A 65 -1.93 3.31 7.34
N PRO A 66 -1.88 4.40 8.12
CA PRO A 66 -0.76 4.64 9.01
C PRO A 66 -0.71 3.61 10.13
N LEU A 67 0.50 3.20 10.53
CA LEU A 67 0.71 2.46 11.79
C LEU A 67 0.53 3.46 12.93
N LEU A 68 -0.56 3.32 13.69
CA LEU A 68 -0.81 4.08 14.91
C LEU A 68 -0.03 3.51 16.10
#